data_AF-A0A0F3GHN1-F1
#
_entry.id   AF-A0A0F3GHN1-F1
#
_cell.length_a   1.000
_cell.length_b   1.000
_cell.length_c   1.000
_cell.angle_alpha   90.00
_cell.angle_beta   90.00
_cell.angle_gamma   90.00
#
_symmetry.space_group_name_H-M   'P 1'
#
loop_
_entity.id
_entity.type
_entity.pdbx_description
1 polymer ?
#
loop_
_entity_poly.entity_id
_entity_poly.type
_entity_poly.pdbx_seq_one_letter_code
_entity_poly.pdbx_strand_id
1 'polypeptide(L)'
;KGDFIHGEQSETWSIHMRKRLNAKFISACLQVGEWFEKSNKWGNAIECYKKALSMYTSHEALYQRLMRCYQKTGQKAEGISTYNICREVLLSTFGVEPSTATKAIYTSILKDGR
;
A
#
# COMPACT_ATOMS: atom_id res chain seq x y z
N LYS A 1 -9.55 23.79 42.33
CA LYS A 1 -9.59 22.32 42.09
C LYS A 1 -9.68 22.12 40.59
N GLY A 2 -8.55 21.89 39.93
CA GLY A 2 -8.48 21.68 38.48
C GLY A 2 -8.26 20.19 38.26
N ASP A 3 -9.28 19.51 37.72
CA ASP A 3 -9.19 18.07 37.45
C ASP A 3 -8.43 17.84 36.14
N PHE A 4 -7.31 17.15 36.32
CA PHE A 4 -6.32 16.77 35.33
C PHE A 4 -6.88 15.59 34.51
N ILE A 5 -7.68 15.86 33.47
CA ILE A 5 -8.25 14.82 32.58
C ILE A 5 -8.19 15.20 31.08
N HIS A 6 -7.27 16.07 30.68
CA HIS A 6 -7.19 16.56 29.30
C HIS A 6 -6.11 15.89 28.42
N GLY A 7 -5.21 15.08 28.99
CA GLY A 7 -4.15 14.39 28.23
C GLY A 7 -4.69 13.22 27.40
N GLU A 8 -5.29 12.23 28.07
CA GLU A 8 -5.70 10.96 27.42
C GLU A 8 -6.81 11.13 26.39
N GLN A 9 -7.79 12.02 26.61
CA GLN A 9 -8.86 12.29 25.64
C GLN A 9 -8.35 13.05 24.42
N SER A 10 -7.42 13.99 24.60
CA SER A 10 -6.79 14.75 23.51
C SER A 10 -5.90 13.85 22.65
N GLU A 11 -5.13 12.95 23.29
CA GLU A 11 -4.29 11.96 22.62
C GLU A 11 -5.13 10.94 21.84
N THR A 12 -6.21 10.43 22.44
CA THR A 12 -7.13 9.50 21.79
C THR A 12 -7.81 10.13 20.58
N TRP A 13 -8.34 11.35 20.73
CA TRP A 13 -8.97 12.09 19.62
C TRP A 13 -7.96 12.37 18.48
N SER A 14 -6.72 12.74 18.83
CA SER A 14 -5.64 12.98 17.87
C SER A 14 -5.26 11.72 17.08
N ILE A 15 -5.22 10.56 17.74
CA ILE A 15 -4.96 9.26 17.10
C ILE A 15 -6.10 8.90 16.13
N HIS A 16 -7.36 9.05 16.53
CA HIS A 16 -8.50 8.76 15.66
C HIS A 16 -8.55 9.67 14.43
N MET A 17 -8.29 10.97 14.60
CA MET A 17 -8.26 11.92 13.50
C MET A 17 -7.14 11.61 12.52
N ARG A 18 -5.94 11.27 13.01
CA ARG A 18 -4.81 10.83 12.18
C ARG A 18 -5.15 9.58 11.39
N LYS A 19 -5.70 8.54 12.02
CA LYS A 19 -6.13 7.31 11.33
C LYS A 19 -7.15 7.61 10.22
N ARG A 20 -8.13 8.46 10.48
CA ARG A 20 -9.14 8.85 9.48
C ARG A 20 -8.54 9.61 8.31
N LEU A 21 -7.61 10.53 8.57
CA LEU A 21 -6.91 11.28 7.53
C LEU A 21 -6.06 10.34 6.66
N ASN A 22 -5.31 9.43 7.29
CA ASN A 22 -4.49 8.45 6.59
C ASN A 22 -5.35 7.57 5.67
N ALA A 23 -6.47 7.04 6.17
CA ALA A 23 -7.38 6.23 5.36
C ALA A 23 -7.92 6.98 4.14
N LYS A 24 -8.27 8.28 4.30
CA LYS A 24 -8.69 9.13 3.18
C LYS A 24 -7.58 9.36 2.18
N PHE A 25 -6.35 9.63 2.65
CA PHE A 25 -5.20 9.82 1.79
C PHE A 25 -4.90 8.58 0.96
N ILE A 26 -4.84 7.41 1.59
CA ILE A 26 -4.59 6.13 0.91
C ILE A 26 -5.68 5.84 -0.12
N SER A 27 -6.95 6.06 0.24
CA SER A 27 -8.07 5.93 -0.70
C SER A 27 -7.94 6.88 -1.90
N ALA A 28 -7.52 8.12 -1.68
CA ALA A 28 -7.27 9.07 -2.76
C ALA A 28 -6.12 8.63 -3.67
N CYS A 29 -5.00 8.15 -3.11
CA CYS A 29 -3.88 7.60 -3.88
C CYS A 29 -4.31 6.39 -4.72
N LEU A 30 -5.13 5.49 -4.16
CA LEU A 30 -5.67 4.34 -4.90
C LEU A 30 -6.58 4.77 -6.05
N GLN A 31 -7.43 5.78 -5.85
CA GLN A 31 -8.31 6.30 -6.91
C GLN A 31 -7.52 6.99 -8.02
N VAL A 32 -6.53 7.81 -7.67
CA VAL A 32 -5.67 8.50 -8.64
C VAL A 32 -4.82 7.49 -9.41
N GLY A 33 -4.23 6.51 -8.72
CA GLY A 33 -3.48 5.43 -9.34
C GLY A 33 -4.34 4.60 -10.30
N GLU A 34 -5.56 4.24 -9.90
CA GLU A 34 -6.51 3.53 -10.77
C GLU A 34 -6.92 4.36 -11.99
N TRP A 35 -7.05 5.68 -11.85
CA TRP A 35 -7.29 6.56 -12.99
C TRP A 35 -6.12 6.56 -13.98
N PHE A 36 -4.87 6.57 -13.49
CA PHE A 36 -3.70 6.41 -14.34
C PHE A 36 -3.64 5.03 -15.02
N GLU A 37 -3.97 3.94 -14.28
CA GLU A 37 -4.10 2.58 -14.84
C GLU A 37 -5.11 2.54 -15.99
N LYS A 38 -6.33 3.09 -15.78
CA LYS A 38 -7.38 3.16 -16.80
C LYS A 38 -6.98 3.99 -18.02
N SER A 39 -6.12 4.98 -17.81
CA SER A 39 -5.57 5.82 -18.88
C SER A 39 -4.34 5.20 -19.57
N ASN A 40 -3.97 3.95 -19.25
CA ASN A 40 -2.74 3.28 -19.69
C ASN A 40 -1.44 4.04 -19.35
N LYS A 41 -1.49 4.97 -18.39
CA LYS A 41 -0.33 5.74 -17.91
C LYS A 41 0.36 4.98 -16.79
N TRP A 42 0.88 3.81 -17.10
CA TRP A 42 1.43 2.88 -16.12
C TRP A 42 2.59 3.46 -15.31
N GLY A 43 3.47 4.25 -15.93
CA GLY A 43 4.58 4.92 -15.23
C GLY A 43 4.09 5.86 -14.12
N ASN A 44 3.10 6.70 -14.41
CA ASN A 44 2.50 7.61 -13.43
C ASN A 44 1.80 6.85 -12.30
N ALA A 45 1.14 5.72 -12.60
CA ALA A 45 0.54 4.87 -11.56
C ALA A 45 1.62 4.29 -10.63
N ILE A 46 2.72 3.77 -11.20
CA ILE A 46 3.88 3.26 -10.44
C ILE A 46 4.44 4.34 -9.52
N GLU A 47 4.69 5.54 -10.03
CA GLU A 47 5.20 6.65 -9.22
C GLU A 47 4.23 7.04 -8.09
N CYS A 48 2.93 7.08 -8.39
CA CYS A 48 1.89 7.37 -7.41
C CYS A 48 1.92 6.37 -6.25
N TYR A 49 1.96 5.07 -6.55
CA TYR A 49 1.99 4.02 -5.53
C TYR A 49 3.30 3.99 -4.75
N LYS A 50 4.45 4.23 -5.41
CA LYS A 50 5.74 4.34 -4.71
C LYS A 50 5.76 5.50 -3.72
N LYS A 51 5.22 6.66 -4.10
CA LYS A 51 5.08 7.82 -3.19
C LYS A 51 4.12 7.55 -2.04
N ALA A 52 3.02 6.83 -2.30
CA ALA A 52 2.12 6.43 -1.23
C ALA A 52 2.80 5.45 -0.25
N LEU A 53 3.57 4.49 -0.76
CA LEU A 53 4.31 3.52 0.03
C LEU A 53 5.45 4.14 0.85
N SER A 54 6.08 5.23 0.41
CA SER A 54 7.09 5.92 1.23
C SER A 54 6.49 6.55 2.50
N MET A 55 5.19 6.78 2.54
CA MET A 55 4.48 7.31 3.70
C MET A 55 3.74 6.21 4.48
N TYR A 56 3.19 5.23 3.78
CA TYR A 56 2.35 4.17 4.32
C TYR A 56 2.90 2.79 3.94
N THR A 57 4.09 2.49 4.44
CA THR A 57 4.85 1.28 4.11
C THR A 57 4.12 0.00 4.45
N SER A 58 3.19 0.00 5.39
CA SER A 58 2.49 -1.21 5.83
C SER A 58 1.18 -1.47 5.07
N HIS A 59 0.86 -0.68 4.04
CA HIS A 59 -0.43 -0.78 3.32
C HIS A 59 -0.36 -1.75 2.13
N GLU A 60 -0.79 -2.99 2.38
CA GLU A 60 -0.72 -4.09 1.41
C GLU A 60 -1.40 -3.79 0.05
N ALA A 61 -2.55 -3.10 0.05
CA ALA A 61 -3.27 -2.76 -1.17
C ALA A 61 -2.45 -1.89 -2.15
N LEU A 62 -1.55 -1.05 -1.65
CA LEU A 62 -0.66 -0.24 -2.49
C LEU A 62 0.38 -1.12 -3.19
N TYR A 63 0.96 -2.10 -2.49
CA TYR A 63 1.84 -3.10 -3.10
C TYR A 63 1.12 -3.94 -4.16
N GLN A 64 -0.11 -4.37 -3.88
CA GLN A 64 -0.92 -5.14 -4.84
C GLN A 64 -1.11 -4.37 -6.15
N ARG A 65 -1.44 -3.07 -6.08
CA ARG A 65 -1.60 -2.23 -7.27
C ARG A 65 -0.27 -2.03 -7.99
N LEU A 66 0.80 -1.73 -7.26
CA LEU A 66 2.15 -1.57 -7.82
C LEU A 66 2.62 -2.84 -8.56
N MET A 67 2.42 -4.02 -7.95
CA MET A 67 2.71 -5.32 -8.57
C MET A 67 1.93 -5.54 -9.87
N ARG A 68 0.64 -5.17 -9.91
CA ARG A 68 -0.16 -5.25 -11.13
C ARG A 68 0.36 -4.31 -12.22
N CYS A 69 0.77 -3.09 -11.86
CA CYS A 69 1.37 -2.17 -12.83
C CYS A 69 2.68 -2.72 -13.40
N TYR A 70 3.53 -3.31 -12.56
CA TYR A 70 4.77 -3.97 -13.02
C TYR A 70 4.49 -5.17 -13.93
N GLN A 71 3.50 -5.99 -13.58
CA GLN A 71 3.05 -7.09 -14.45
C GLN A 71 2.61 -6.57 -15.83
N LYS A 72 1.78 -5.52 -15.87
CA LYS A 72 1.26 -4.93 -17.12
C LYS A 72 2.32 -4.27 -17.99
N THR A 73 3.42 -3.84 -17.39
CA THR A 73 4.55 -3.21 -18.10
C THR A 73 5.67 -4.20 -18.43
N GLY A 74 5.51 -5.49 -18.12
CA GLY A 74 6.53 -6.53 -18.36
C GLY A 74 7.72 -6.49 -17.40
N GLN A 75 7.67 -5.65 -16.36
CA GLN A 75 8.71 -5.47 -15.35
C GLN A 75 8.61 -6.54 -14.25
N LYS A 76 8.86 -7.80 -14.63
CA LYS A 76 8.66 -8.97 -13.77
C LYS A 76 9.53 -8.94 -12.51
N ALA A 77 10.79 -8.57 -12.65
CA ALA A 77 11.76 -8.55 -11.54
C ALA A 77 11.31 -7.58 -10.44
N GLU A 78 10.82 -6.41 -10.85
CA GLU A 78 10.29 -5.37 -9.98
C GLU A 78 9.01 -5.82 -9.27
N GLY A 79 8.12 -6.52 -10.00
CA GLY A 79 6.91 -7.11 -9.41
C GLY A 79 7.24 -8.15 -8.31
N ILE A 80 8.23 -9.01 -8.56
CA ILE A 80 8.70 -10.00 -7.58
C ILE A 80 9.37 -9.32 -6.37
N SER A 81 10.24 -8.34 -6.62
CA SER A 81 10.89 -7.57 -5.56
C SER A 81 9.87 -6.85 -4.67
N THR A 82 8.85 -6.25 -5.28
CA THR A 82 7.74 -5.58 -4.58
C THR A 82 6.99 -6.53 -3.65
N TYR A 83 6.74 -7.78 -4.07
CA TYR A 83 6.13 -8.80 -3.22
C TYR A 83 6.99 -9.14 -2.01
N ASN A 84 8.30 -9.32 -2.20
CA ASN A 84 9.22 -9.67 -1.12
C ASN A 84 9.29 -8.56 -0.07
N ILE A 85 9.37 -7.31 -0.51
CA ILE A 85 9.35 -6.13 0.37
C ILE A 85 8.02 -6.08 1.15
N CYS A 86 6.89 -6.26 0.48
CA CYS A 86 5.57 -6.30 1.13
C CYS A 86 5.51 -7.36 2.23
N ARG A 87 6.00 -8.57 1.93
CA ARG A 87 6.07 -9.68 2.89
C ARG A 87 6.94 -9.35 4.09
N GLU A 88 8.13 -8.79 3.87
CA GLU A 88 9.04 -8.40 4.95
C GLU A 88 8.44 -7.31 5.85
N VAL A 89 7.79 -6.30 5.26
CA VAL A 89 7.15 -5.23 6.03
C VAL A 89 5.96 -5.75 6.85
N LEU A 90 5.12 -6.61 6.29
CA LEU A 90 3.97 -7.17 7.01
C LEU A 90 4.40 -8.11 8.14
N LEU A 91 5.42 -8.93 7.91
CA LEU A 91 5.98 -9.81 8.93
C LEU A 91 6.63 -9.00 10.05
N SER A 92 7.42 -7.98 9.73
CA SER A 92 8.10 -7.15 10.75
C SER A 92 7.13 -6.26 11.53
N THR A 93 6.12 -5.69 10.87
CA THR A 93 5.18 -4.73 11.51
C THR A 93 4.05 -5.43 12.26
N PHE A 94 3.53 -6.53 11.72
CA PHE A 94 2.31 -7.16 12.24
C PHE A 94 2.47 -8.65 12.54
N GLY A 95 3.59 -9.28 12.18
CA GLY A 95 3.77 -10.73 12.36
C GLY A 95 2.88 -11.58 11.46
N VAL A 96 2.31 -11.00 10.40
CA VAL A 96 1.37 -11.68 9.50
C VAL A 96 1.96 -11.86 8.10
N GLU A 97 1.56 -12.94 7.45
CA GLU A 97 1.88 -13.19 6.04
C GLU A 97 0.97 -12.36 5.11
N PRO A 98 1.42 -12.04 3.88
CA PRO A 98 0.58 -11.39 2.89
C PRO A 98 -0.71 -12.16 2.62
N SER A 99 -1.77 -11.41 2.36
CA SER A 99 -3.08 -11.91 1.99
C SER A 99 -3.04 -12.84 0.77
N THR A 100 -4.05 -13.70 0.65
CA THR A 100 -4.24 -14.58 -0.50
C THR A 100 -4.29 -13.80 -1.81
N ALA A 101 -4.87 -12.59 -1.82
CA ALA A 101 -4.92 -11.73 -2.98
C ALA A 101 -3.52 -11.30 -3.45
N THR A 102 -2.64 -10.91 -2.53
CA THR A 102 -1.25 -10.54 -2.84
C THR A 102 -0.47 -11.74 -3.36
N LYS A 103 -0.60 -12.90 -2.70
CA LYS A 103 0.01 -14.15 -3.15
C LYS A 103 -0.46 -14.54 -4.55
N ALA A 104 -1.75 -14.38 -4.86
CA ALA A 104 -2.29 -14.65 -6.18
C ALA A 104 -1.63 -13.80 -7.27
N ILE A 105 -1.48 -12.48 -7.04
CA ILE A 105 -0.80 -11.59 -7.98
C ILE A 105 0.66 -12.02 -8.18
N TYR A 106 1.38 -12.34 -7.10
CA TYR A 106 2.74 -12.86 -7.18
C TYR A 106 2.84 -14.14 -8.03
N THR A 107 1.94 -15.10 -7.82
CA THR A 107 1.91 -16.33 -8.63
C THR A 107 1.58 -16.05 -10.10
N SER A 108 0.77 -15.03 -10.39
CA SER A 108 0.49 -14.60 -11.77
C SER A 108 1.73 -14.04 -12.44
N ILE A 109 2.50 -13.19 -11.74
CA ILE A 109 3.75 -12.61 -12.23
C ILE A 109 4.78 -13.71 -12.54
N LEU A 110 4.85 -14.75 -11.71
CA LEU A 110 5.74 -15.89 -11.97
C LEU A 110 5.37 -16.65 -13.24
N LYS A 111 4.07 -16.82 -13.52
CA LYS A 111 3.55 -17.55 -14.68
C LYS A 111 3.68 -16.80 -16.00
N ASP A 112 3.60 -15.47 -16.00
CA ASP A 112 3.68 -14.61 -17.20
C ASP A 112 5.04 -14.64 -17.95
N GLY A 113 6.00 -15.47 -17.54
CA GLY A 113 7.30 -15.63 -18.22
C GLY A 113 7.57 -17.05 -18.70
N ARG A 114 6.53 -17.80 -19.06
CA ARG A 114 6.64 -19.10 -19.75
C ARG A 114 6.21 -18.97 -21.20
#